data_AF-A0A0B4E221-F1
#
_entry.id   AF-A0A0B4E221-F1
#
_cell.length_a   1.000
_cell.length_b   1.000
_cell.length_c   1.000
_cell.angle_alpha   90.00
_cell.angle_beta   90.00
_cell.angle_gamma   90.00
#
_symmetry.space_group_name_H-M   'P 1'
#
loop_
_entity.id
_entity.type
_entity.pdbx_description
1 polymer ?
#
loop_
_entity_poly.entity_id
_entity_poly.type
_entity_poly.pdbx_seq_one_letter_code
_entity_poly.pdbx_strand_id
1 'polypeptide(L)'
;KAAFIRGESLSSTALLLRAGVPGAERVLVRTPSDDLTLATVLAVNQLSPVGHVVAHFNESEIAALASSYAPSLECTSSMAIEMLVRASQDPGSSVVINELLCVGQGATQYLMRLPEAFEATFGDLYTQMKERHNATLIGYRAKG
;
A
#
# COMPACT_ATOMS: atom_id res chain seq x y z
N LYS A 1 -7.38 -10.71 -19.10
CA LYS A 1 -8.84 -10.95 -19.23
C LYS A 1 -9.51 -10.40 -17.98
N ALA A 2 -10.58 -9.61 -18.10
CA ALA A 2 -11.32 -9.09 -16.95
C ALA A 2 -12.69 -9.79 -16.85
N ALA A 3 -13.14 -10.04 -15.62
CA ALA A 3 -14.47 -10.57 -15.31
C ALA A 3 -15.12 -9.65 -14.26
N PHE A 4 -16.43 -9.49 -14.36
CA PHE A 4 -17.21 -8.63 -13.49
C PHE A 4 -18.28 -9.43 -12.78
N ILE A 5 -18.47 -9.15 -11.49
CA ILE A 5 -19.47 -9.80 -10.66
C ILE A 5 -20.29 -8.70 -10.00
N ARG A 6 -21.60 -8.76 -10.19
CA ARG A 6 -22.56 -7.85 -9.54
C ARG A 6 -23.02 -8.45 -8.21
N GLY A 7 -23.19 -7.59 -7.22
CA GLY A 7 -23.88 -7.86 -5.96
C GLY A 7 -24.53 -6.60 -5.41
N GLU A 8 -25.34 -6.76 -4.38
CA GLU A 8 -26.09 -5.67 -3.75
C GLU A 8 -25.25 -4.86 -2.76
N SER A 9 -24.31 -5.53 -2.07
CA SER A 9 -23.41 -4.90 -1.12
C SER A 9 -22.01 -5.54 -1.18
N LEU A 10 -20.98 -4.70 -1.07
CA LEU A 10 -19.59 -5.13 -0.97
C LEU A 10 -19.23 -5.74 0.39
N SER A 11 -20.07 -5.56 1.41
CA SER A 11 -19.96 -6.27 2.70
C SER A 11 -20.64 -7.64 2.70
N SER A 12 -21.25 -8.06 1.59
CA SER A 12 -21.89 -9.37 1.48
C SER A 12 -20.87 -10.50 1.35
N THR A 13 -20.79 -11.36 2.37
CA THR A 13 -19.97 -12.58 2.33
C THR A 13 -20.23 -13.44 1.09
N ALA A 14 -21.50 -13.61 0.70
CA ALA A 14 -21.85 -14.41 -0.48
C ALA A 14 -21.29 -13.82 -1.78
N LEU A 15 -21.26 -12.48 -1.90
CA LEU A 15 -20.63 -11.81 -3.03
C LEU A 15 -19.11 -12.01 -3.04
N LEU A 16 -18.46 -11.79 -1.90
CA LEU A 16 -17.00 -11.89 -1.78
C LEU A 16 -16.49 -13.32 -2.03
N LEU A 17 -17.23 -14.34 -1.58
CA LEU A 17 -16.94 -15.75 -1.89
C LEU A 17 -17.05 -16.02 -3.39
N ARG A 18 -18.12 -15.56 -4.05
CA ARG A 18 -18.28 -15.67 -5.50
C ARG A 18 -17.21 -14.92 -6.28
N ALA A 19 -16.72 -13.82 -5.73
CA ALA A 19 -15.61 -13.06 -6.28
C ALA A 19 -14.23 -13.71 -6.07
N GLY A 20 -14.17 -14.82 -5.33
CA GLY A 20 -12.93 -15.56 -5.09
C GLY A 20 -11.97 -14.88 -4.11
N VAL A 21 -12.48 -13.96 -3.28
CA VAL A 21 -11.67 -13.19 -2.31
C VAL A 21 -10.78 -14.08 -1.42
N PRO A 22 -11.25 -15.20 -0.84
CA PRO A 22 -10.41 -16.03 0.03
C PRO A 22 -9.14 -16.55 -0.64
N GLY A 23 -9.20 -16.86 -1.95
CA GLY A 23 -8.09 -17.43 -2.71
C GLY A 23 -7.34 -16.44 -3.59
N ALA A 24 -7.69 -15.16 -3.54
CA ALA A 24 -7.06 -14.13 -4.36
C ALA A 24 -5.64 -13.83 -3.86
N GLU A 25 -4.67 -13.71 -4.78
CA GLU A 25 -3.29 -13.30 -4.43
C GLU A 25 -3.25 -11.83 -3.97
N ARG A 26 -4.12 -10.99 -4.53
CA ARG A 26 -4.25 -9.57 -4.17
C ARG A 26 -5.71 -9.12 -4.21
N VAL A 27 -6.12 -8.30 -3.25
CA VAL A 27 -7.45 -7.66 -3.20
C VAL A 27 -7.28 -6.16 -3.01
N LEU A 28 -7.94 -5.37 -3.86
CA LEU A 28 -7.96 -3.91 -3.76
C LEU A 28 -9.37 -3.47 -3.39
N VAL A 29 -9.52 -2.80 -2.26
CA VAL A 29 -10.80 -2.25 -1.79
C VAL A 29 -10.80 -0.74 -2.00
N ARG A 30 -11.62 -0.29 -2.94
CA ARG A 30 -11.88 1.13 -3.18
C ARG A 30 -13.37 1.34 -3.34
N THR A 31 -13.97 2.12 -2.47
CA THR A 31 -15.39 2.44 -2.52
C THR A 31 -15.60 3.97 -2.52
N PRO A 32 -16.82 4.47 -2.79
CA PRO A 32 -17.08 5.91 -2.81
C PRO A 32 -17.01 6.61 -1.44
N SER A 33 -17.09 5.88 -0.32
CA SER A 33 -17.06 6.44 1.02
C SER A 33 -16.31 5.56 2.01
N ASP A 34 -15.74 6.17 3.05
CA ASP A 34 -14.93 5.46 4.03
C ASP A 34 -15.77 4.49 4.87
N ASP A 35 -17.04 4.80 5.13
CA ASP A 35 -17.97 3.90 5.81
C ASP A 35 -18.18 2.58 5.04
N LEU A 36 -18.35 2.68 3.71
CA LEU A 36 -18.50 1.51 2.84
C LEU A 36 -17.18 0.74 2.73
N THR A 37 -16.05 1.44 2.65
CA THR A 37 -14.72 0.82 2.67
C THR A 37 -14.51 0.07 3.97
N LEU A 38 -14.81 0.66 5.12
CA LEU A 38 -14.69 0.04 6.45
C LEU A 38 -15.55 -1.23 6.55
N ALA A 39 -16.83 -1.15 6.18
CA ALA A 39 -17.72 -2.31 6.18
C ALA A 39 -17.20 -3.44 5.26
N THR A 40 -16.64 -3.08 4.10
CA THR A 40 -16.06 -4.04 3.15
C THR A 40 -14.78 -4.67 3.72
N VAL A 41 -13.90 -3.88 4.33
CA VAL A 41 -12.66 -4.34 4.98
C VAL A 41 -12.96 -5.36 6.06
N LEU A 42 -13.94 -5.08 6.94
CA LEU A 42 -14.34 -6.00 7.99
C LEU A 42 -14.90 -7.31 7.41
N ALA A 43 -15.73 -7.23 6.38
CA ALA A 43 -16.28 -8.41 5.71
C ALA A 43 -15.19 -9.25 5.01
N VAL A 44 -14.22 -8.60 4.35
CA VAL A 44 -13.06 -9.27 3.74
C VAL A 44 -12.18 -9.92 4.81
N ASN A 45 -11.90 -9.24 5.92
CA ASN A 45 -11.09 -9.75 7.01
C ASN A 45 -11.69 -11.04 7.62
N GLN A 46 -13.01 -11.12 7.76
CA GLN A 46 -13.71 -12.33 8.22
C GLN A 46 -13.46 -13.55 7.33
N LEU A 47 -13.17 -13.35 6.04
CA LEU A 47 -12.91 -14.43 5.09
C LEU A 47 -11.47 -14.94 5.12
N SER A 48 -10.58 -14.30 5.89
CA SER A 48 -9.17 -14.68 6.03
C SER A 48 -8.49 -14.94 4.67
N PRO A 49 -8.47 -13.94 3.77
CA PRO A 49 -7.86 -14.10 2.45
C PRO A 49 -6.38 -14.46 2.56
N VAL A 50 -5.92 -15.33 1.67
CA VAL A 50 -4.52 -15.81 1.67
C VAL A 50 -3.52 -14.77 1.12
N GLY A 51 -4.01 -13.84 0.30
CA GLY A 51 -3.19 -12.84 -0.39
C GLY A 51 -3.11 -11.49 0.32
N HIS A 52 -2.44 -10.55 -0.35
CA HIS A 52 -2.30 -9.18 0.16
C HIS A 52 -3.55 -8.36 -0.11
N VAL A 53 -4.07 -7.70 0.91
CA VAL A 53 -5.29 -6.90 0.79
C VAL A 53 -4.97 -5.46 1.13
N VAL A 54 -5.29 -4.56 0.22
CA VAL A 54 -5.11 -3.12 0.39
C VAL A 54 -6.46 -2.43 0.31
N ALA A 55 -6.75 -1.56 1.28
CA ALA A 55 -7.92 -0.70 1.29
C ALA A 55 -7.51 0.76 1.29
N HIS A 56 -8.26 1.59 0.58
CA HIS A 56 -8.03 3.02 0.54
C HIS A 56 -9.16 3.80 1.20
N PHE A 57 -8.79 4.70 2.10
CA PHE A 57 -9.66 5.63 2.81
C PHE A 57 -9.29 7.07 2.45
N ASN A 58 -10.25 7.98 2.51
CA ASN A 58 -9.99 9.40 2.35
C ASN A 58 -9.47 10.00 3.66
N GLU A 59 -10.00 9.56 4.80
CA GLU A 59 -9.66 10.03 6.14
C GLU A 59 -8.68 9.08 6.83
N SER A 60 -7.55 9.63 7.30
CA SER A 60 -6.50 8.86 7.96
C SER A 60 -6.97 8.26 9.30
N GLU A 61 -7.87 8.92 10.01
CA GLU A 61 -8.44 8.42 11.27
C GLU A 61 -9.27 7.14 11.05
N ILE A 62 -10.05 7.09 9.97
CA ILE A 62 -10.85 5.90 9.63
C ILE A 62 -9.96 4.76 9.14
N ALA A 63 -8.91 5.05 8.36
CA ALA A 63 -7.89 4.06 8.00
C ALA A 63 -7.21 3.44 9.24
N ALA A 64 -6.87 4.27 10.23
CA ALA A 64 -6.27 3.82 11.48
C ALA A 64 -7.24 2.94 12.27
N LEU A 65 -8.52 3.33 12.33
CA LEU A 65 -9.58 2.54 12.94
C LEU A 65 -9.73 1.18 12.25
N ALA A 66 -9.83 1.15 10.92
CA ALA A 66 -9.91 -0.08 10.14
C ALA A 66 -8.73 -1.02 10.40
N SER A 67 -7.51 -0.46 10.44
CA SER A 67 -6.29 -1.21 10.75
C SER A 67 -6.33 -1.86 12.13
N SER A 68 -6.97 -1.23 13.12
CA SER A 68 -7.09 -1.79 14.47
C SER A 68 -7.96 -3.05 14.52
N TYR A 69 -8.97 -3.15 13.65
CA TYR A 69 -9.86 -4.32 13.56
C TYR A 69 -9.41 -5.36 12.52
N ALA A 70 -8.62 -4.95 11.53
CA ALA A 70 -8.10 -5.80 10.47
C ALA A 70 -6.58 -5.59 10.30
N PRO A 71 -5.75 -5.98 11.28
CA PRO A 71 -4.30 -5.70 11.28
C PRO A 71 -3.53 -6.46 10.20
N SER A 72 -4.11 -7.52 9.63
CA SER A 72 -3.55 -8.26 8.48
C SER A 72 -3.75 -7.54 7.15
N LEU A 73 -4.63 -6.53 7.09
CA LEU A 73 -4.95 -5.77 5.89
C LEU A 73 -4.16 -4.45 5.90
N GLU A 74 -3.66 -4.04 4.74
CA GLU A 74 -3.02 -2.74 4.58
C GLU A 74 -4.09 -1.67 4.33
N CYS A 75 -4.33 -0.80 5.32
CA CYS A 75 -5.23 0.34 5.15
C CYS A 75 -4.40 1.60 4.86
N THR A 76 -4.66 2.22 3.72
CA THR A 76 -3.95 3.42 3.24
C THR A 76 -4.89 4.61 3.23
N SER A 77 -4.34 5.82 3.35
CA SER A 77 -5.09 7.07 3.22
C SER A 77 -4.45 8.00 2.18
N SER A 78 -5.19 9.05 1.79
CA SER A 78 -4.67 10.08 0.90
C SER A 78 -3.44 10.78 1.50
N MET A 79 -2.43 11.03 0.66
CA MET A 79 -1.22 11.82 1.00
C MET A 79 -1.31 13.27 0.47
N ALA A 80 -2.51 13.71 0.03
CA ALA A 80 -2.67 14.98 -0.68
C ALA A 80 -2.28 16.19 0.17
N ILE A 81 -2.55 16.15 1.48
CA ILE A 81 -2.24 17.26 2.40
C ILE A 81 -0.73 17.36 2.60
N GLU A 82 -0.05 16.23 2.82
CA GLU A 82 1.39 16.15 2.96
C GLU A 82 2.09 16.63 1.70
N MET A 83 1.58 16.25 0.52
CA MET A 83 2.09 16.72 -0.76
C MET A 83 1.91 18.24 -0.94
N LEU A 84 0.78 18.81 -0.51
CA LEU A 84 0.53 20.25 -0.56
C LEU A 84 1.52 21.01 0.34
N VAL A 85 1.73 20.53 1.57
CA VAL A 85 2.70 21.12 2.50
C VAL A 85 4.11 21.07 1.93
N ARG A 86 4.53 19.93 1.38
CA ARG A 86 5.84 19.77 0.74
C ARG A 86 6.02 20.74 -0.43
N ALA A 87 5.02 20.84 -1.32
CA ALA A 87 5.06 21.76 -2.45
C ALA A 87 5.14 23.23 -2.02
N SER A 88 4.50 23.59 -0.90
CA SER A 88 4.55 24.95 -0.36
C SER A 88 5.91 25.31 0.26
N GLN A 89 6.58 24.34 0.88
CA GLN A 89 7.88 24.54 1.53
C GLN A 89 9.03 24.49 0.53
N ASP A 90 8.93 23.62 -0.47
CA ASP A 90 9.94 23.39 -1.49
C ASP A 90 9.27 23.16 -2.86
N PRO A 91 9.09 24.22 -3.66
CA PRO A 91 8.45 24.14 -4.97
C PRO A 91 9.14 23.12 -5.89
N GLY A 92 8.37 22.16 -6.41
CA GLY A 92 8.87 21.09 -7.28
C GLY A 92 9.21 19.78 -6.55
N SER A 93 9.35 19.80 -5.22
CA SER A 93 9.58 18.58 -4.42
C SER A 93 8.44 17.57 -4.55
N SER A 94 7.20 18.04 -4.67
CA SER A 94 6.02 17.18 -4.85
C SER A 94 6.02 16.42 -6.17
N VAL A 95 6.68 16.94 -7.21
CA VAL A 95 6.81 16.26 -8.51
C VAL A 95 7.71 15.05 -8.37
N VAL A 96 8.87 15.22 -7.74
CA VAL A 96 9.82 14.13 -7.49
C VAL A 96 9.20 13.04 -6.61
N ILE A 97 8.48 13.44 -5.55
CA ILE A 97 7.76 12.49 -4.68
C ILE A 97 6.71 11.72 -5.47
N ASN A 98 5.95 12.40 -6.32
CA ASN A 98 4.91 11.75 -7.13
C ASN A 98 5.52 10.78 -8.16
N GLU A 99 6.63 11.16 -8.79
CA GLU A 99 7.35 10.31 -9.74
C GLU A 99 7.79 9.01 -9.07
N LEU A 100 8.34 9.08 -7.84
CA LEU A 100 8.71 7.91 -7.05
C LEU A 100 7.53 6.96 -6.73
N LEU A 101 6.31 7.49 -6.61
CA LEU A 101 5.10 6.73 -6.31
C LEU A 101 4.39 6.18 -7.57
N CYS A 102 4.63 6.80 -8.74
CA CYS A 102 4.00 6.41 -9.99
C CYS A 102 4.71 5.20 -10.61
N VAL A 103 3.95 4.16 -10.95
CA VAL A 103 4.48 3.03 -11.72
C VAL A 103 4.43 3.38 -13.20
N GLY A 104 5.60 3.40 -13.86
CA GLY A 104 5.71 3.47 -15.32
C GLY A 104 6.24 4.77 -15.92
N GLN A 105 6.62 5.75 -15.11
CA GLN A 105 7.37 6.95 -15.53
C GLN A 105 8.45 7.24 -14.50
N GLY A 106 9.70 7.41 -14.94
CA GLY A 106 10.76 7.85 -14.04
C GLY A 106 11.30 6.80 -13.06
N ALA A 107 11.83 7.28 -11.93
CA ALA A 107 12.30 6.43 -10.84
C ALA A 107 11.10 5.88 -10.03
N THR A 108 11.17 4.62 -9.59
CA THR A 108 10.14 4.01 -8.72
C THR A 108 10.78 3.30 -7.53
N GLN A 109 9.95 2.90 -6.57
CA GLN A 109 10.39 2.35 -5.30
C GLN A 109 10.26 0.83 -5.26
N TYR A 110 11.27 0.17 -4.69
CA TYR A 110 11.27 -1.27 -4.44
C TYR A 110 11.66 -1.54 -3.00
N LEU A 111 11.08 -2.61 -2.44
CA LEU A 111 11.49 -3.18 -1.17
C LEU A 111 12.31 -4.44 -1.41
N MET A 112 13.46 -4.56 -0.74
CA MET A 112 14.22 -5.80 -0.69
C MET A 112 14.57 -6.16 0.75
N ARG A 113 14.61 -7.46 1.04
CA ARG A 113 15.06 -7.97 2.34
C ARG A 113 16.56 -8.22 2.28
N LEU A 114 17.31 -7.59 3.18
CA LEU A 114 18.74 -7.85 3.32
C LEU A 114 18.97 -9.24 3.96
N PRO A 115 20.09 -9.91 3.64
CA PRO A 115 20.50 -11.14 4.33
C PRO A 115 20.61 -10.93 5.84
N GLU A 116 20.31 -11.95 6.65
CA GLU A 116 20.35 -11.80 8.12
C GLU A 116 21.75 -11.54 8.66
N ALA A 117 22.78 -11.99 7.96
CA ALA A 117 24.19 -11.76 8.30
C ALA A 117 24.76 -10.47 7.66
N PHE A 118 23.90 -9.58 7.15
CA PHE A 118 24.36 -8.36 6.50
C PHE A 118 24.83 -7.34 7.54
N GLU A 119 26.15 -7.18 7.65
CA GLU A 119 26.78 -6.10 8.41
C GLU A 119 27.51 -5.15 7.46
N ALA A 120 26.93 -3.98 7.24
CA ALA A 120 27.56 -2.89 6.52
C ALA A 120 26.96 -1.56 6.98
N THR A 121 27.67 -0.45 6.74
CA THR A 121 27.09 0.87 7.00
C THR A 121 26.07 1.23 5.92
N PHE A 122 25.22 2.23 6.21
CA PHE A 122 24.32 2.78 5.19
C PHE A 122 25.07 3.25 3.95
N GLY A 123 26.25 3.88 4.13
CA GLY A 123 27.07 4.41 3.04
C GLY A 123 27.65 3.30 2.14
N ASP A 124 28.08 2.19 2.74
CA ASP A 124 28.59 1.03 1.99
C ASP A 124 27.46 0.42 1.15
N LEU A 125 26.29 0.23 1.74
CA LEU A 125 25.13 -0.31 1.04
C LEU A 125 24.66 0.64 -0.07
N TYR A 126 24.62 1.95 0.19
CA TYR A 126 24.27 2.95 -0.81
C TYR A 126 25.22 2.88 -2.02
N THR A 127 26.53 2.87 -1.76
CA THR A 127 27.56 2.79 -2.81
C THR A 127 27.42 1.49 -3.60
N GLN A 128 27.25 0.37 -2.92
CA GLN A 128 27.10 -0.93 -3.57
C GLN A 128 25.84 -1.00 -4.46
N MET A 129 24.71 -0.48 -3.99
CA MET A 129 23.48 -0.40 -4.78
C MET A 129 23.64 0.52 -6.00
N LYS A 130 24.33 1.64 -5.81
CA LYS A 130 24.56 2.60 -6.89
C LYS A 130 25.51 2.04 -7.96
N GLU A 131 26.59 1.41 -7.57
CA GLU A 131 27.58 0.86 -8.50
C GLU A 131 27.08 -0.38 -9.23
N ARG A 132 26.41 -1.30 -8.53
CA ARG A 132 26.01 -2.59 -9.12
C ARG A 132 24.68 -2.54 -9.85
N HIS A 133 23.76 -1.69 -9.39
CA HIS A 133 22.37 -1.69 -9.87
C HIS A 133 21.91 -0.31 -10.35
N ASN A 134 22.76 0.72 -10.27
CA ASN A 134 22.39 2.12 -10.49
C ASN A 134 21.17 2.56 -9.65
N ALA A 135 20.96 1.90 -8.51
CA ALA A 135 19.82 2.14 -7.63
C ALA A 135 20.22 3.14 -6.53
N THR A 136 19.27 4.01 -6.16
CA THR A 136 19.43 4.96 -5.05
C THR A 136 18.79 4.36 -3.80
N LEU A 137 19.58 4.06 -2.77
CA LEU A 137 19.06 3.62 -1.49
C LEU A 137 18.43 4.82 -0.75
N ILE A 138 17.12 4.74 -0.48
CA ILE A 138 16.38 5.79 0.23
C ILE A 138 16.37 5.55 1.75
N GLY A 139 16.38 4.29 2.18
CA GLY A 139 16.31 3.91 3.59
C GLY A 139 16.45 2.40 3.80
N TYR A 140 16.76 1.96 5.01
CA TYR A 140 16.58 0.58 5.45
C TYR A 140 16.01 0.55 6.87
N ARG A 141 15.33 -0.54 7.23
CA ARG A 141 14.77 -0.77 8.57
C ARG A 141 15.46 -2.00 9.18
N ALA A 142 16.18 -1.81 10.29
CA ALA A 142 16.68 -2.92 11.08
C ALA A 142 15.51 -3.70 11.72
N LYS A 143 15.71 -4.98 12.05
CA LYS A 143 14.72 -5.71 12.86
C LYS A 143 14.59 -4.98 14.20
N GLY A 144 13.42 -4.38 14.44
CA GLY A 144 12.99 -3.85 15.73
C GLY A 144 12.00 -4.81 16.36
#